data_AF-A0A222P923-F1
#
_entry.id   AF-A0A222P923-F1
#
_cell.length_a   1.000
_cell.length_b   1.000
_cell.length_c   1.000
_cell.angle_alpha   90.00
_cell.angle_beta   90.00
_cell.angle_gamma   90.00
#
_symmetry.space_group_name_H-M   'P 1'
#
loop_
_entity.id
_entity.type
_entity.pdbx_description
1 polymer ?
#
loop_
_entity_poly.entity_id
_entity_poly.type
_entity_poly.pdbx_seq_one_letter_code
_entity_poly.pdbx_strand_id
1 'polypeptide(L)' 'MIKYAEIHKIKIENEIRYIAKVYIGREEIEDESFSSSTFEETAKHILKDCVISNYLDMTEMEE' A
#
# COMPACT_ATOMS: atom_id res chain seq x y z
N MET A 1 8.40 7.77 -16.58
CA MET A 1 9.07 7.74 -15.26
C MET A 1 8.49 6.55 -14.53
N ILE A 2 9.30 5.63 -14.01
CA ILE A 2 8.77 4.43 -13.34
C ILE A 2 8.27 4.85 -11.96
N LYS A 3 7.00 4.53 -11.66
CA LYS A 3 6.42 4.65 -10.33
C LYS A 3 6.64 3.33 -9.59
N TYR A 4 7.00 3.42 -8.32
CA TYR A 4 7.10 2.27 -7.41
C TYR A 4 6.06 2.41 -6.33
N ALA A 5 5.51 1.29 -5.86
CA ALA A 5 4.57 1.29 -4.76
C ALA A 5 5.03 0.36 -3.64
N GLU A 6 5.03 0.89 -2.42
CA GLU A 6 5.18 0.12 -1.19
C GLU A 6 3.81 -0.04 -0.53
N ILE A 7 3.41 -1.27 -0.25
CA ILE A 7 2.13 -1.57 0.38
C ILE A 7 2.39 -1.91 1.85
N HIS A 8 1.81 -1.14 2.76
CA HIS A 8 1.82 -1.43 4.20
C HIS A 8 0.46 -1.97 4.60
N LYS A 9 0.42 -3.19 5.12
CA LYS A 9 -0.75 -3.73 5.80
C LYS A 9 -0.69 -3.35 7.26
N ILE A 10 -1.74 -2.71 7.75
CA ILE A 10 -1.88 -2.30 9.15
C ILE A 10 -3.17 -2.87 9.72
N LYS A 11 -3.18 -3.12 11.02
CA LYS A 11 -4.36 -3.55 11.77
C LYS A 11 -4.67 -2.45 12.77
N ILE A 12 -5.86 -1.88 12.67
CA ILE A 12 -6.35 -0.88 13.62
C ILE A 12 -7.57 -1.50 14.29
N GLU A 13 -7.46 -1.71 15.61
CA GLU A 13 -8.45 -2.43 16.41
C GLU A 13 -8.69 -3.85 15.84
N ASN A 14 -9.76 -4.03 15.06
CA ASN A 14 -10.11 -5.31 14.43
C ASN A 14 -10.30 -5.19 12.91
N GLU A 15 -9.88 -4.08 12.31
CA GLU A 15 -9.95 -3.82 10.87
C GLU A 15 -8.56 -3.86 10.24
N ILE A 16 -8.43 -4.57 9.12
CA ILE A 16 -7.23 -4.57 8.29
C ILE A 16 -7.35 -3.47 7.25
N ARG A 17 -6.36 -2.59 7.20
CA ARG A 17 -6.20 -1.56 6.17
C ARG A 17 -4.87 -1.72 5.45
N TYR A 18 -4.84 -1.18 4.26
CA TYR A 18 -3.67 -1.12 3.41
C TYR A 18 -3.37 0.33 3.10
N ILE A 19 -2.10 0.70 3.19
CA ILE A 19 -1.59 2.00 2.75
C ILE A 19 -0.64 1.74 1.60
N ALA A 20 -0.94 2.25 0.42
CA ALA A 20 -0.03 2.22 -0.70
C ALA A 20 0.69 3.55 -0.81
N LYS A 21 2.01 3.53 -0.62
CA LYS A 21 2.88 4.69 -0.82
C LYS A 21 3.52 4.63 -2.18
N VAL A 22 3.34 5.66 -2.99
CA VAL A 22 3.82 5.72 -4.37
C VAL A 22 5.03 6.63 -4.45
N TYR A 23 6.09 6.13 -5.09
CA TYR A 23 7.38 6.80 -5.24
C TYR A 23 7.74 6.97 -6.71
N ILE A 24 8.37 8.10 -7.04
CA ILE A 24 9.07 8.29 -8.30
C ILE A 24 10.56 8.47 -8.00
N GLY A 25 11.37 7.47 -8.37
CA GLY A 25 12.79 7.46 -8.02
C GLY A 25 13.00 7.30 -6.50
N ARG A 26 13.13 8.39 -5.77
CA ARG A 26 13.28 8.44 -4.30
C ARG A 26 12.30 9.38 -3.60
N GLU A 27 11.45 10.04 -4.37
CA GLU A 27 10.48 11.00 -3.84
C GLU A 27 9.13 10.32 -3.70
N GLU A 28 8.55 10.39 -2.51
CA GLU A 28 7.16 10.01 -2.26
C GLU A 28 6.25 11.06 -2.89
N ILE A 29 5.29 10.62 -3.70
CA ILE A 29 4.40 11.53 -4.42
C ILE A 29 2.96 11.44 -3.97
N GLU A 30 2.50 10.26 -3.53
CA GLU A 30 1.10 9.98 -3.20
C GLU A 30 1.04 8.87 -2.13
N ASP A 31 0.06 8.97 -1.24
CA ASP A 31 -0.33 7.90 -0.33
C ASP A 31 -1.84 7.67 -0.43
N GLU A 32 -2.25 6.42 -0.56
CA GLU A 32 -3.65 6.03 -0.62
C GLU A 32 -3.93 4.94 0.41
N SER A 33 -4.98 5.14 1.21
CA SER A 33 -5.41 4.20 2.22
C SER A 33 -6.74 3.55 1.85
N PHE A 34 -6.81 2.23 1.96
CA PHE A 34 -7.99 1.46 1.62
C PHE A 34 -8.17 0.26 2.53
N SER A 35 -9.42 -0.19 2.67
CA SER A 35 -9.75 -1.33 3.52
C SER A 35 -9.38 -2.65 2.84
N SER A 36 -9.24 -3.70 3.64
CA SER A 36 -9.00 -5.05 3.11
C SER A 36 -10.10 -5.55 2.19
N SER A 37 -11.35 -5.12 2.38
CA SER A 37 -12.49 -5.53 1.56
C SER A 37 -12.40 -5.04 0.12
N THR A 38 -11.73 -3.92 -0.12
CA THR A 38 -11.57 -3.34 -1.47
C THR A 38 -10.15 -3.50 -2.00
N PHE A 39 -9.26 -4.21 -1.29
CA PHE A 39 -7.83 -4.27 -1.58
C PHE A 39 -7.52 -4.61 -3.03
N GLU A 40 -8.09 -5.70 -3.56
CA GLU A 40 -7.75 -6.17 -4.90
C GLU A 40 -8.19 -5.20 -6.01
N GLU A 41 -9.42 -4.70 -5.92
CA GLU A 41 -9.99 -3.74 -6.88
C GLU A 41 -9.23 -2.41 -6.79
N THR A 42 -9.04 -1.88 -5.59
CA THR A 42 -8.34 -0.61 -5.36
C THR A 42 -6.88 -0.70 -5.77
N ALA A 43 -6.17 -1.79 -5.45
CA ALA A 43 -4.79 -2.01 -5.90
C ALA A 43 -4.69 -2.09 -7.43
N LYS A 44 -5.65 -2.76 -8.11
CA LYS A 44 -5.70 -2.80 -9.58
C LYS A 44 -5.91 -1.43 -10.21
N HIS A 45 -6.66 -0.54 -9.57
CA HIS A 45 -6.94 0.80 -10.08
C HIS A 45 -5.82 1.80 -9.77
N ILE A 46 -5.35 1.85 -8.53
CA ILE A 46 -4.35 2.82 -8.06
C ILE A 46 -2.95 2.42 -8.49
N LEU A 47 -2.62 1.13 -8.42
CA LEU A 47 -1.26 0.63 -8.67
C LEU A 47 -1.08 0.10 -10.09
N LYS A 48 -2.03 0.34 -10.98
CA LYS A 48 -2.02 -0.13 -12.37
C LYS A 48 -0.72 0.19 -13.12
N ASP A 49 -0.22 1.41 -12.90
CA ASP A 49 0.99 1.94 -13.54
C ASP A 49 2.19 1.98 -12.58
N CYS A 50 2.09 1.31 -11.43
CA CYS A 50 3.14 1.22 -10.42
C CYS A 50 3.77 -0.18 -10.39
N VAL A 51 5.09 -0.25 -10.23
CA VAL A 51 5.77 -1.50 -9.89
C VAL A 51 5.68 -1.69 -8.38
N ILE A 52 5.06 -2.78 -7.93
CA ILE A 52 5.07 -3.12 -6.50
C ILE A 52 6.50 -3.46 -6.08
N SER A 53 7.12 -2.59 -5.30
CA SER A 53 8.49 -2.78 -4.83
C SER A 53 8.55 -3.60 -3.55
N ASN A 54 7.57 -3.45 -2.67
CA ASN A 54 7.59 -4.06 -1.35
C ASN A 54 6.17 -4.25 -0.77
N TYR A 55 6.04 -5.25 0.10
CA TYR A 55 4.84 -5.52 0.89
C TYR A 55 5.25 -5.72 2.35
N LEU A 56 4.79 -4.83 3.22
CA LEU A 56 5.12 -4.79 4.64
C LEU A 56 3.90 -5.16 5.45
N ASP A 57 3.95 -6.32 6.11
CA ASP A 57 2.96 -6.69 7.11
C ASP A 57 3.35 -6.07 8.46
N MET A 58 2.71 -4.96 8.81
CA MET A 58 2.90 -4.31 10.11
C MET A 58 1.89 -4.80 11.15
N THR A 59 1.04 -5.78 10.80
CA THR A 59 0.10 -6.39 11.74
C THR A 59 0.79 -7.38 12.68
N GLU A 60 1.97 -7.85 12.29
CA GLU A 60 2.81 -8.77 13.06
C GLU A 60 3.77 -8.06 14.03
N MET A 61 3.80 -6.72 14.05
CA MET A 61 4.73 -5.94 14.90
C MET A 61 4.21 -5.66 16.31
N GLU A 62 3.06 -6.24 16.69
CA GLU A 62 2.60 -6.33 18.08
C GLU A 62 3.30 -7.51 18.79
N GLU A 63 4.55 -7.33 19.24
CA GLU A 63 5.21 -8.18 20.27
C GLU A 63 5.52 -7.38 21.54
#